data_AF-A0A6G7Z0G9-F1
#
_entry.id   AF-A0A6G7Z0G9-F1
#
_cell.length_a   1.000
_cell.length_b   1.000
_cell.length_c   1.000
_cell.angle_alpha   90.00
_cell.angle_beta   90.00
_cell.angle_gamma   90.00
#
_symmetry.space_group_name_H-M   'P 1'
#
loop_
_entity.id
_entity.type
_entity.pdbx_description
1 polymer ?
#
loop_
_entity_poly.entity_id
_entity_poly.type
_entity_poly.pdbx_seq_one_letter_code
_entity_poly.pdbx_strand_id
1 'polypeptide(L)'
;MSTRPLLDDTEALRAHRRALRAEMNRVQHWRRLLRARIDLSVSAALMPDRLGLVSSGSLADVAPPDHVRMTTLVRGDLPASAVLDIEQLRDLEGEVQEYGRRVRSELERVTEELVQRLTDDLDTVPARLSPLF
;
A
#
# COMPACT_ATOMS: atom_id res chain seq x y z
N MET A 1 26.00 13.30 -33.18
CA MET A 1 25.97 13.54 -31.72
C MET A 1 25.16 12.43 -31.08
N SER A 2 25.75 11.76 -30.08
CA SER A 2 25.33 10.46 -29.54
C SER A 2 23.95 10.48 -28.86
N THR A 3 22.94 9.88 -29.49
CA THR A 3 21.62 9.54 -28.91
C THR A 3 21.65 8.30 -28.03
N ARG A 4 22.73 7.50 -28.08
CA ARG A 4 22.87 6.21 -27.38
C ARG A 4 22.97 6.27 -25.83
N PRO A 5 23.69 7.21 -25.19
CA PRO A 5 23.73 7.29 -23.72
C PRO A 5 22.39 7.79 -23.14
N LEU A 6 21.69 8.67 -23.86
CA LEU A 6 20.42 9.27 -23.47
C LEU A 6 19.28 8.26 -23.25
N LEU A 7 19.21 7.26 -24.15
CA LEU A 7 18.20 6.20 -24.12
C LEU A 7 18.44 5.22 -22.97
N ASP A 8 19.72 4.94 -22.68
CA ASP A 8 20.13 4.04 -21.60
C ASP A 8 19.76 4.64 -20.22
N ASP A 9 19.98 5.95 -20.05
CA ASP A 9 19.59 6.69 -18.84
C ASP A 9 18.07 6.71 -18.64
N THR A 10 17.31 6.93 -19.71
CA THR A 10 15.83 6.95 -19.64
C THR A 10 15.24 5.57 -19.33
N GLU A 11 15.82 4.51 -19.91
CA GLU A 11 15.43 3.13 -19.61
C GLU A 11 15.78 2.74 -18.17
N ALA A 12 16.94 3.18 -17.67
CA ALA A 12 17.33 3.03 -16.28
C ALA A 12 16.34 3.71 -15.32
N LEU A 13 15.92 4.96 -15.59
CA LEU A 13 14.90 5.66 -14.82
C LEU A 13 13.55 4.91 -14.83
N ARG A 14 13.13 4.38 -15.99
CA ARG A 14 11.91 3.57 -16.10
C ARG A 14 12.01 2.26 -15.31
N ALA A 15 13.16 1.59 -15.35
CA ALA A 15 13.41 0.39 -14.57
C ALA A 15 13.38 0.68 -13.06
N HIS A 16 14.04 1.75 -12.64
CA HIS A 16 14.07 2.19 -11.24
C HIS A 16 12.68 2.56 -10.71
N ARG A 17 11.91 3.33 -11.49
CA ARG A 17 10.50 3.63 -11.19
C ARG A 17 9.63 2.37 -11.05
N ARG A 18 9.81 1.37 -11.92
CA ARG A 18 9.09 0.09 -11.81
C ARG A 18 9.45 -0.65 -10.52
N ALA A 19 10.73 -0.68 -10.14
CA ALA A 19 11.18 -1.28 -8.90
C ALA A 19 10.57 -0.59 -7.67
N LEU A 20 10.57 0.74 -7.63
CA LEU A 20 9.98 1.52 -6.54
C LEU A 20 8.45 1.31 -6.43
N ARG A 21 7.73 1.17 -7.55
CA ARG A 21 6.31 0.81 -7.54
C ARG A 21 6.07 -0.59 -6.98
N ALA A 22 6.91 -1.57 -7.35
CA ALA A 22 6.83 -2.91 -6.80
C ALA A 22 7.11 -2.91 -5.30
N GLU A 23 8.08 -2.14 -4.84
CA GLU A 23 8.40 -1.96 -3.43
C GLU A 23 7.22 -1.34 -2.66
N MET A 24 6.61 -0.28 -3.21
CA MET A 24 5.41 0.34 -2.64
C MET A 24 4.26 -0.67 -2.46
N ASN A 25 4.06 -1.57 -3.42
CA ASN A 25 3.06 -2.63 -3.30
C ASN A 25 3.38 -3.61 -2.15
N ARG A 26 4.66 -3.96 -1.96
CA ARG A 26 5.10 -4.80 -0.84
C ARG A 26 4.87 -4.10 0.50
N VAL A 27 5.23 -2.82 0.61
CA VAL A 27 4.95 -2.00 1.80
C VAL A 27 3.47 -2.01 2.14
N GLN A 28 2.59 -1.77 1.15
CA GLN A 28 1.14 -1.79 1.38
C GLN A 28 0.62 -3.17 1.79
N HIS A 29 1.21 -4.25 1.26
CA HIS A 29 0.88 -5.60 1.67
C HIS A 29 1.27 -5.84 3.14
N TRP A 30 2.50 -5.51 3.51
CA TRP A 30 2.98 -5.64 4.89
C TRP A 30 2.17 -4.83 5.89
N ARG A 31 1.82 -3.58 5.55
CA ARG A 31 0.94 -2.75 6.42
C ARG A 31 -0.42 -3.40 6.66
N ARG A 32 -1.02 -4.01 5.63
CA ARG A 32 -2.29 -4.74 5.78
C ARG A 32 -2.16 -5.95 6.69
N LEU A 33 -1.06 -6.70 6.59
CA LEU A 33 -0.79 -7.84 7.46
C LEU A 33 -0.58 -7.42 8.91
N LEU A 34 0.24 -6.39 9.15
CA LEU A 34 0.48 -5.84 10.49
C LEU A 34 -0.81 -5.32 11.12
N ARG A 35 -1.61 -4.57 10.35
CA ARG A 35 -2.89 -4.07 10.85
C ARG A 35 -3.86 -5.19 11.20
N ALA A 36 -4.03 -6.17 10.32
CA ALA A 36 -4.85 -7.33 10.60
C ALA A 36 -4.38 -8.08 11.85
N ARG A 37 -3.06 -8.17 12.06
CA ARG A 37 -2.49 -8.80 13.24
C ARG A 37 -2.79 -8.01 14.51
N ILE A 38 -2.63 -6.69 14.49
CA ILE A 38 -2.98 -5.80 15.60
C ILE A 38 -4.48 -5.94 15.92
N ASP A 39 -5.34 -5.88 14.91
CA ASP A 39 -6.79 -5.96 15.07
C ASP A 39 -7.20 -7.32 15.70
N LEU A 40 -6.55 -8.43 15.31
CA LEU A 40 -6.75 -9.75 15.92
C LEU A 40 -6.24 -9.81 17.36
N SER A 41 -5.07 -9.24 17.65
CA SER A 41 -4.53 -9.18 19.02
C SER A 41 -5.43 -8.35 19.95
N VAL A 42 -5.96 -7.22 19.47
CA VAL A 42 -6.95 -6.42 20.20
C VAL A 42 -8.23 -7.21 20.41
N SER A 43 -8.73 -7.89 19.38
CA SER A 43 -9.95 -8.69 19.46
C SER A 43 -9.83 -9.84 20.48
N ALA A 44 -8.63 -10.41 20.64
CA ALA A 44 -8.37 -11.43 21.65
C ALA A 44 -8.56 -10.90 23.09
N ALA A 45 -8.23 -9.62 23.34
CA ALA A 45 -8.43 -8.97 24.63
C ALA A 45 -9.85 -8.40 24.81
N LEU A 46 -10.44 -7.87 23.73
CA LEU A 46 -11.76 -7.25 23.72
C LEU A 46 -12.55 -7.74 22.51
N MET A 47 -13.50 -8.65 22.75
CA MET A 47 -14.38 -9.12 21.67
C MET A 47 -15.43 -8.04 21.33
N PRO A 48 -15.75 -7.84 20.04
CA PRO A 48 -16.85 -6.99 19.63
C PRO A 48 -18.20 -7.47 20.18
N ASP A 49 -19.12 -6.54 20.34
CA ASP A 49 -20.50 -6.83 20.71
C ASP A 49 -21.23 -7.70 19.67
N ARG A 50 -22.33 -8.31 20.11
CA ARG A 50 -23.22 -9.05 19.21
C ARG A 50 -23.87 -8.10 18.19
N LEU A 51 -23.96 -8.54 16.94
CA LEU A 51 -24.77 -7.84 15.94
C LEU A 51 -26.26 -7.93 16.31
N GLY A 52 -27.02 -6.87 16.02
CA GLY A 52 -28.46 -6.83 16.27
C GLY A 52 -28.88 -6.51 17.71
N LEU A 53 -27.97 -6.12 18.60
CA LEU A 53 -28.33 -5.67 19.96
C LEU A 53 -29.23 -4.42 19.95
N VAL A 54 -29.02 -3.52 18.99
CA VAL A 54 -29.84 -2.33 18.79
C VAL A 54 -30.63 -2.53 17.50
N SER A 55 -31.90 -2.93 17.62
CA SER A 55 -32.78 -3.11 16.47
C SER A 55 -33.45 -1.79 16.12
N SER A 56 -33.13 -1.26 14.94
CA SER A 56 -34.04 -0.35 14.25
C SER A 56 -35.00 -1.21 13.43
N GLY A 57 -36.30 -0.92 13.47
CA GLY A 57 -37.33 -1.74 12.81
C GLY A 57 -37.08 -2.00 11.31
N SER A 58 -36.20 -1.22 10.68
CA SER A 58 -35.73 -1.39 9.30
C SER A 58 -34.99 -2.71 9.01
N LEU A 59 -34.56 -3.46 10.02
CA LEU A 59 -33.84 -4.75 9.84
C LEU A 59 -34.60 -5.96 10.42
N ALA A 60 -35.90 -5.83 10.69
CA ALA A 60 -36.70 -6.86 11.36
C ALA A 60 -36.68 -8.23 10.64
N ASP A 61 -36.59 -8.23 9.31
CA ASP A 61 -36.59 -9.45 8.49
C ASP A 61 -35.18 -10.03 8.24
N VAL A 62 -34.12 -9.39 8.76
CA VAL A 62 -32.73 -9.81 8.54
C VAL A 62 -32.15 -10.34 9.83
N ALA A 63 -32.01 -11.67 9.92
CA ALA A 63 -31.34 -12.30 11.06
C ALA A 63 -29.84 -11.94 11.06
N PRO A 64 -29.27 -11.49 12.20
CA PRO A 64 -27.85 -11.24 12.30
C PRO A 64 -27.07 -12.57 12.20
N PRO A 65 -25.84 -12.55 11.66
CA PRO A 65 -24.96 -13.71 11.69
C PRO A 65 -24.71 -14.23 13.12
N ASP A 66 -24.50 -15.55 13.24
CA ASP A 66 -24.25 -16.19 14.54
C ASP A 66 -22.95 -15.70 15.18
N HIS A 67 -23.12 -14.96 16.28
CA HIS A 67 -22.01 -14.42 17.06
C HIS A 67 -21.08 -15.49 17.66
N VAL A 68 -21.61 -16.63 18.11
CA VAL A 68 -20.77 -17.69 18.69
C VAL A 68 -19.85 -18.26 17.60
N ARG A 69 -20.41 -18.55 16.42
CA ARG A 69 -19.62 -18.98 15.26
C ARG A 69 -18.59 -17.93 14.84
N MET A 70 -18.97 -16.65 14.78
CA MET A 70 -18.05 -15.56 14.41
C MET A 70 -16.87 -15.46 15.40
N THR A 71 -17.15 -15.38 16.69
CA THR A 71 -16.10 -15.27 17.73
C THR A 71 -15.19 -16.49 17.76
N THR A 72 -15.74 -17.69 17.54
CA THR A 72 -14.95 -18.94 17.44
C THR A 72 -13.99 -18.90 16.26
N LEU A 73 -14.47 -18.51 15.07
CA LEU A 73 -13.63 -18.44 13.86
C LEU A 73 -12.58 -17.32 13.93
N VAL A 74 -12.92 -16.16 14.51
CA VAL A 74 -12.00 -15.02 14.67
C VAL A 74 -10.93 -15.31 15.71
N ARG A 75 -11.28 -15.98 16.81
CA ARG A 75 -10.32 -16.37 17.84
C ARG A 75 -9.40 -17.49 17.34
N GLY A 76 -9.93 -18.44 16.58
CA GLY A 76 -9.19 -19.59 16.07
C GLY A 76 -8.45 -20.36 17.17
N ASP A 77 -7.36 -21.03 16.79
CA ASP A 77 -6.45 -21.73 17.73
C ASP A 77 -5.26 -20.87 18.17
N LEU A 78 -5.38 -19.53 18.13
CA LEU A 78 -4.25 -18.68 18.48
C LEU A 78 -3.86 -18.88 19.96
N PRO A 79 -2.59 -19.24 20.25
CA PRO A 79 -2.15 -19.35 21.63
C PRO A 79 -2.25 -17.99 22.32
N ALA A 80 -2.67 -17.96 23.59
CA ALA A 80 -2.86 -16.71 24.35
C ALA A 80 -1.60 -15.83 24.43
N SER A 81 -0.41 -16.41 24.25
CA SER A 81 0.88 -15.70 24.15
C SER A 81 1.03 -14.87 22.88
N ALA A 82 0.19 -15.10 21.86
CA ALA A 82 0.20 -14.37 20.60
C ALA A 82 -0.34 -12.93 20.74
N VAL A 83 -0.82 -12.54 21.92
CA VAL A 83 -1.38 -11.21 22.26
C VAL A 83 -0.30 -10.24 22.76
N LEU A 84 0.89 -10.74 23.14
CA LEU A 84 1.80 -10.03 24.04
C LEU A 84 2.68 -8.92 23.44
N ASP A 85 2.48 -8.52 22.18
CA ASP A 85 3.32 -7.47 21.60
C ASP A 85 2.60 -6.51 20.66
N ILE A 86 1.46 -5.99 21.11
CA ILE A 86 0.77 -4.92 20.39
C ILE A 86 1.67 -3.68 20.22
N GLU A 87 2.51 -3.37 21.21
CA GLU A 87 3.46 -2.25 21.13
C GLU A 87 4.53 -2.50 20.07
N GLN A 88 5.24 -3.65 20.11
CA GLN A 88 6.21 -3.99 19.07
C GLN A 88 5.58 -4.07 17.67
N LEU A 89 4.34 -4.55 17.55
CA LEU A 89 3.61 -4.55 16.26
C LEU A 89 3.32 -3.13 15.76
N ARG A 90 2.99 -2.19 16.67
CA ARG A 90 2.78 -0.77 16.33
C ARG A 90 4.08 -0.07 15.97
N ASP A 91 5.16 -0.37 16.68
CA ASP A 91 6.49 0.15 16.38
C ASP A 91 6.92 -0.30 14.98
N LEU A 92 6.77 -1.60 14.68
CA LEU A 92 7.05 -2.15 13.36
C LEU A 92 6.12 -1.56 12.27
N GLU A 93 4.84 -1.34 12.56
CA GLU A 93 3.94 -0.62 11.65
C GLU A 93 4.45 0.80 11.37
N GLY A 94 4.96 1.49 12.39
CA GLY A 94 5.59 2.79 12.29
C GLY A 94 6.85 2.78 11.42
N GLU A 95 7.74 1.80 11.62
CA GLU A 95 8.94 1.60 10.80
C GLU A 95 8.60 1.34 9.33
N VAL A 96 7.65 0.45 9.06
CA VAL A 96 7.19 0.15 7.69
C VAL A 96 6.54 1.39 7.06
N GLN A 97 5.81 2.19 7.83
CA GLN A 97 5.22 3.43 7.35
C GLN A 97 6.28 4.49 7.02
N GLU A 98 7.32 4.62 7.84
CA GLU A 98 8.46 5.49 7.59
C GLU A 98 9.22 5.07 6.34
N TYR A 99 9.55 3.78 6.22
CA TYR A 99 10.16 3.22 5.02
C TYR A 99 9.30 3.49 3.78
N GLY A 100 7.99 3.26 3.87
CA GLY A 100 7.04 3.56 2.81
C GLY A 100 7.01 5.03 2.39
N ARG A 101 7.17 5.97 3.34
CA ARG A 101 7.29 7.40 3.03
C ARG A 101 8.54 7.67 2.20
N ARG A 102 9.68 7.09 2.57
CA ARG A 102 10.94 7.23 1.82
C ARG A 102 10.84 6.66 0.41
N VAL A 103 10.29 5.45 0.26
CA VAL A 103 10.07 4.83 -1.07
C VAL A 103 9.15 5.70 -1.94
N ARG A 104 8.13 6.32 -1.34
CA ARG A 104 7.23 7.24 -2.07
C ARG A 104 7.97 8.49 -2.53
N SER A 105 8.72 9.14 -1.65
CA SER A 105 9.48 10.34 -2.00
C SER A 105 10.51 10.06 -3.11
N GLU A 106 11.19 8.91 -3.08
CA GLU A 106 12.06 8.50 -4.19
C GLU A 106 11.29 8.20 -5.47
N LEU A 107 10.11 7.57 -5.38
CA LEU A 107 9.27 7.33 -6.55
C LEU A 107 8.80 8.64 -7.20
N GLU A 108 8.45 9.64 -6.39
CA GLU A 108 8.10 10.99 -6.84
C GLU A 108 9.29 11.65 -7.51
N ARG A 109 10.47 11.64 -6.88
CA ARG A 109 11.71 12.19 -7.43
C ARG A 109 12.08 11.57 -8.79
N VAL A 110 12.06 10.25 -8.90
CA VAL A 110 12.38 9.52 -10.15
C VAL A 110 11.32 9.76 -11.22
N THR A 111 10.06 9.95 -10.82
CA THR A 111 9.00 10.29 -11.77
C THR A 111 9.17 11.70 -12.32
N GLU A 112 9.52 12.66 -11.47
CA GLU A 112 9.84 14.04 -11.88
C GLU A 112 11.03 14.07 -12.84
N GLU A 113 12.12 13.38 -12.48
CA GLU A 113 13.32 13.27 -13.32
C GLU A 113 13.00 12.65 -14.69
N LEU A 114 12.17 11.60 -14.72
CA LEU A 114 11.72 10.99 -15.97
C LEU A 114 10.84 11.95 -16.80
N VAL A 115 9.95 12.72 -16.17
CA VAL A 115 9.07 13.69 -16.87
C VAL A 115 9.90 14.83 -17.46
N GLN A 116 10.83 15.40 -16.68
CA GLN A 116 11.72 16.44 -17.16
C GLN A 116 12.53 15.95 -18.36
N ARG A 117 13.08 14.73 -18.25
CA ARG A 117 13.88 14.14 -19.34
C ARG A 117 13.09 13.93 -20.62
N LEU A 118 11.86 13.43 -20.50
CA LEU A 118 10.98 13.24 -21.66
C LEU A 118 10.58 14.57 -22.28
N THR A 119 10.47 15.64 -21.49
CA THR A 119 10.17 17.00 -21.98
C THR A 119 11.37 17.58 -22.74
N ASP A 120 12.58 17.49 -22.16
CA ASP A 120 13.81 17.95 -22.81
C ASP A 120 14.05 17.23 -24.15
N ASP A 121 13.79 15.92 -24.20
CA ASP A 121 13.93 15.12 -25.41
C ASP A 121 12.92 15.55 -26.49
N LEU A 122 11.69 15.93 -26.12
CA LEU A 122 10.70 16.46 -27.05
C LEU A 122 11.13 17.82 -27.62
N ASP A 123 11.68 18.70 -26.80
CA ASP A 123 12.16 20.02 -27.21
C ASP A 123 13.43 19.95 -28.08
N THR A 124 14.22 18.89 -27.93
CA THR A 124 15.46 18.67 -28.69
C THR A 124 15.22 18.09 -30.09
N VAL A 125 14.01 17.61 -30.40
CA VAL A 125 13.61 17.25 -31.77
C VAL A 125 13.15 18.54 -32.47
N PRO A 126 14.00 19.27 -33.23
CA PRO A 126 13.51 20.41 -33.98
C PRO A 126 12.43 19.92 -34.94
N ALA A 127 11.35 20.70 -35.05
CA ALA A 127 10.32 20.57 -36.05
C ALA A 127 10.96 20.41 -37.45
N ARG A 128 11.25 19.16 -37.85
CA ARG A 128 11.39 18.77 -39.26
C ARG A 128 10.00 18.68 -39.85
N LEU A 129 9.24 19.76 -39.75
CA LEU A 129 8.11 20.02 -40.59
C LEU A 129 8.57 21.15 -41.49
N SER A 130 9.13 20.75 -42.63
CA SER A 130 9.34 21.64 -43.78
C SER A 130 8.04 22.42 -44.03
N PRO A 131 8.11 23.74 -44.26
CA PRO A 131 7.01 24.43 -44.90
C PRO A 131 6.97 23.93 -46.35
N LEU A 132 6.04 23.04 -46.65
CA LEU A 132 5.56 22.83 -48.01
C LEU A 132 4.40 23.79 -48.21
N PHE A 133 4.66 25.08 -48.46
CA PHE A 133 3.81 26.00 -49.23
C PHE A 133 4.65 27.22 -49.63
#